data_AF-A0A4S2SAZ9-F1
#
_entry.id   AF-A0A4S2SAZ9-F1
#
_cell.length_a   1.000
_cell.length_b   1.000
_cell.length_c   1.000
_cell.angle_alpha   90.00
_cell.angle_beta   90.00
_cell.angle_gamma   90.00
#
_symmetry.space_group_name_H-M   'P 1'
#
loop_
_entity.id
_entity.type
_entity.pdbx_description
1 polymer ?
#
loop_
_entity_poly.entity_id
_entity_poly.type
_entity_poly.pdbx_seq_one_letter_code
_entity_poly.pdbx_strand_id
1 'polypeptide(L)' 'MTTQINWFEIPVTNLSRATKFYEAVFNAKLHVETDFDSAPMAIFYNAAKESCGCLTETQAFKASTDGVL' A
#
# COMPACT_ATOMS: atom_id res chain seq x y z
N MET A 1 19.30 -5.00 16.95
CA MET A 1 18.01 -4.29 17.03
C MET A 1 17.45 -4.25 15.62
N THR A 2 16.50 -5.14 15.32
CA THR A 2 15.87 -5.19 14.00
C THR A 2 14.87 -4.06 13.97
N THR A 3 15.10 -3.04 13.15
CA THR A 3 14.10 -2.01 12.84
C THR A 3 12.98 -2.70 12.05
N GLN A 4 12.07 -3.34 12.78
CA GLN A 4 10.82 -3.85 12.24
C GLN A 4 10.07 -2.62 11.76
N ILE A 5 9.77 -2.56 10.46
CA ILE A 5 8.85 -1.57 9.92
C ILE A 5 7.56 -1.68 10.76
N ASN A 6 7.26 -0.66 11.57
CA ASN A 6 6.11 -0.70 12.47
C ASN A 6 4.79 -0.63 11.66
N TRP A 7 4.72 0.28 10.69
CA TRP A 7 3.62 0.46 9.75
C TRP A 7 4.02 1.53 8.73
N PHE A 8 3.71 1.35 7.45
CA PHE A 8 3.82 2.41 6.44
C PHE A 8 2.54 2.49 5.60
N GLU A 9 2.29 3.68 5.06
CA GLU A 9 1.16 3.91 4.15
C GLU A 9 1.69 4.53 2.87
N ILE A 10 1.36 3.91 1.73
CA ILE A 10 1.73 4.43 0.42
C ILE A 10 0.45 4.99 -0.21
N PRO A 11 0.35 6.31 -0.37
CA PRO A 11 -0.76 6.90 -1.10
C PRO A 11 -0.66 6.54 -2.58
N VAL A 12 -1.75 6.04 -3.14
CA VAL A 12 -1.82 5.67 -4.56
C VAL A 12 -3.05 6.30 -5.20
N THR A 13 -2.91 6.71 -6.46
CA THR A 13 -4.03 7.30 -7.21
C THR A 13 -4.98 6.26 -7.80
N ASN A 14 -4.58 4.99 -7.81
CA ASN A 14 -5.38 3.86 -8.30
C ASN A 14 -4.93 2.59 -7.59
N LEU A 15 -5.73 2.11 -6.65
CA LEU A 15 -5.38 0.95 -5.82
C LEU A 15 -5.23 -0.31 -6.67
N SER A 16 -6.15 -0.56 -7.59
CA SER A 16 -6.14 -1.76 -8.44
C SER A 16 -4.84 -1.91 -9.25
N ARG A 17 -4.34 -0.81 -9.81
CA ARG A 17 -3.07 -0.78 -10.55
C ARG A 17 -1.88 -0.97 -9.62
N ALA A 18 -1.87 -0.26 -8.48
CA ALA A 18 -0.77 -0.33 -7.53
C ALA A 18 -0.65 -1.71 -6.89
N THR A 19 -1.78 -2.32 -6.49
CA THR A 19 -1.82 -3.69 -5.99
C THR A 19 -1.18 -4.65 -6.98
N LYS A 20 -1.60 -4.66 -8.25
CA LYS A 20 -1.01 -5.53 -9.28
C LYS A 20 0.50 -5.31 -9.46
N PHE A 21 0.93 -4.05 -9.42
CA PHE A 21 2.35 -3.71 -9.53
C PHE A 21 3.16 -4.27 -8.35
N TYR A 22 2.72 -4.03 -7.12
CA TYR A 22 3.43 -4.50 -5.93
C TYR A 22 3.34 -6.02 -5.75
N GLU A 23 2.22 -6.64 -6.12
CA GLU A 23 2.11 -8.11 -6.16
C GLU A 23 3.14 -8.72 -7.12
N ALA A 24 3.32 -8.11 -8.30
CA ALA A 24 4.30 -8.57 -9.28
C ALA A 24 5.75 -8.34 -8.84
N VAL A 25 6.05 -7.17 -8.25
CA VAL A 25 7.40 -6.80 -7.78
C VAL A 25 7.85 -7.66 -6.61
N PHE A 26 6.96 -7.87 -5.63
CA PHE A 26 7.28 -8.64 -4.43
C PHE A 26 6.95 -10.14 -4.54
N ASN A 27 6.35 -10.57 -5.66
CA ASN A 27 5.83 -11.93 -5.85
C ASN A 27 4.97 -12.38 -4.65
N ALA A 28 4.13 -11.48 -4.17
CA ALA A 28 3.32 -11.64 -2.96
C ALA A 28 1.87 -11.25 -3.26
N LYS A 29 0.93 -11.72 -2.44
CA LYS A 29 -0.48 -11.30 -2.51
C LYS A 29 -0.76 -10.26 -1.45
N LEU A 30 -1.26 -9.11 -1.88
CA LEU A 30 -1.75 -8.08 -0.96
C LEU A 30 -3.21 -8.39 -0.63
N HIS A 31 -3.60 -8.13 0.61
CA HIS A 31 -5.00 -8.28 1.02
C HIS A 31 -5.73 -6.97 0.81
N VAL A 32 -6.68 -6.97 -0.11
CA VAL A 32 -7.47 -5.78 -0.43
C VAL A 32 -8.70 -5.77 0.47
N GLU A 33 -8.74 -4.81 1.39
CA GLU A 33 -9.88 -4.50 2.24
C GLU A 33 -10.73 -3.43 1.55
N THR A 34 -11.93 -3.82 1.12
CA THR A 34 -12.94 -2.92 0.52
C THR A 34 -14.08 -2.59 1.47
N ASP A 35 -14.12 -3.21 2.66
CA ASP A 35 -15.25 -3.16 3.58
C ASP A 35 -15.23 -1.96 4.52
N PHE A 36 -14.21 -1.10 4.42
CA PHE A 36 -14.19 0.16 5.15
C PHE A 36 -15.03 1.22 4.45
N ASP A 37 -15.88 1.90 5.22
CA ASP A 37 -16.64 3.10 4.82
C ASP A 37 -15.69 4.26 4.41
N SER A 38 -14.42 4.15 4.79
CA SER A 38 -13.28 4.93 4.31
C SER A 38 -12.55 4.17 3.20
N ALA A 39 -12.21 4.88 2.11
CA ALA A 39 -11.49 4.43 0.90
C ALA A 39 -10.76 3.06 0.95
N PRO A 40 -10.86 2.24 -0.11
CA PRO A 40 -10.29 0.89 -0.14
C PRO A 40 -8.78 0.88 0.11
N MET A 41 -8.30 -0.16 0.79
CA MET A 41 -6.90 -0.29 1.20
C MET A 41 -6.33 -1.66 0.80
N ALA A 42 -5.04 -1.73 0.49
CA ALA A 42 -4.36 -3.00 0.21
C ALA A 42 -3.20 -3.22 1.20
N ILE A 43 -3.29 -4.25 2.04
CA ILE A 43 -2.39 -4.51 3.15
C ILE A 43 -1.23 -5.40 2.73
N PHE A 44 -0.02 -5.02 3.13
CA PHE A 44 1.20 -5.82 3.04
C PHE A 44 1.36 -6.69 4.28
N TYR A 45 1.67 -7.96 4.07
CA TYR A 45 2.06 -8.88 5.14
C TYR A 45 3.52 -9.29 4.99
N ASN A 46 4.22 -9.42 6.11
CA ASN A 46 5.54 -10.06 6.13
C ASN A 46 5.43 -11.59 6.07
N ALA A 47 6.57 -12.27 6.06
CA ALA A 47 6.66 -13.73 6.08
C ALA A 47 5.98 -14.38 7.30
N ALA A 48 5.86 -13.65 8.42
CA ALA A 48 5.16 -14.09 9.63
C ALA A 48 3.64 -13.78 9.60
N LYS A 49 3.12 -13.28 8.47
CA LYS A 49 1.72 -12.83 8.28
C LYS A 49 1.31 -11.65 9.18
N GLU A 50 2.28 -10.88 9.65
CA GLU A 50 2.02 -9.64 10.37
C GLU A 50 1.86 -8.51 9.37
N SER A 51 0.91 -7.61 9.60
CA SER A 51 0.70 -6.45 8.75
C SER A 51 1.84 -5.45 8.93
N CYS A 52 2.46 -5.04 7.83
CA CYS A 52 3.62 -4.14 7.85
C CYS A 52 3.34 -2.77 7.21
N GLY A 53 2.22 -2.65 6.50
CA GLY A 53 1.80 -1.41 5.88
C GLY A 53 0.65 -1.61 4.91
N CYS A 54 0.24 -0.54 4.25
CA CYS A 54 -0.86 -0.58 3.29
C CYS A 54 -0.69 0.40 2.12
N LEU A 55 -1.39 0.14 1.03
CA LEU A 55 -1.68 1.10 -0.02
C LEU A 55 -3.03 1.74 0.30
N THR A 56 -3.09 3.07 0.25
CA THR A 56 -4.33 3.83 0.47
C THR A 56 -4.69 4.60 -0.78
N GLU A 57 -5.93 4.44 -1.28
CA GLU A 57 -6.35 5.21 -2.44
C GLU A 57 -6.66 6.65 -2.04
N THR A 58 -5.95 7.60 -2.63
CA THR A 58 -6.18 9.03 -2.40
C THR A 58 -5.87 9.84 -3.64
N GLN A 59 -6.78 10.74 -3.98
CA GLN A 59 -6.59 11.72 -5.07
C GLN A 59 -5.88 12.99 -4.60
N ALA A 60 -5.71 13.17 -3.28
CA ALA A 60 -5.11 14.35 -2.69
C ALA A 60 -3.57 14.38 -2.85
N PHE A 61 -2.94 13.21 -2.89
CA PHE A 61 -1.49 13.07 -3.07
C PHE A 61 -1.19 12.66 -4.52
N LYS A 62 -1.05 13.65 -5.40
CA LYS A 62 -0.54 13.44 -6.76
C LYS A 62 0.97 13.59 -6.75
N ALA A 63 1.67 12.63 -7.37
CA ALA A 63 3.06 12.81 -7.73
C ALA A 63 3.21 14.08 -8.56
N SER A 64 3.92 15.08 -8.02
CA SER A 64 4.25 16.29 -8.77
C SER A 64 5.19 15.92 -9.92
N THR A 65 5.03 16.55 -11.07
CA THR A 65 5.94 16.38 -12.22
C THR A 65 7.38 16.80 -11.86
N ASP A 66 7.54 17.64 -10.83
CA ASP A 66 8.81 18.11 -10.29
C ASP A 66 9.37 17.22 -9.15
N GLY A 67 8.73 16.10 -8.82
CA GLY A 67 9.21 15.18 -7.78
C GLY A 67 9.12 15.71 -6.34
N VAL A 68 8.47 16.85 -6.13
CA VAL A 68 8.15 17.37 -4.79
C VAL A 68 6.71 17.03 -4.42
N LEU A 69 6.56 15.97 -3.62
CA LEU A 69 5.61 15.80 -2.51
C LEU A 69 6.00 14.55 -1.72
#